data_AF-A0AAD9LIN9-F1
#
_entry.id   AF-A0AAD9LIN9-F1
#
_cell.length_a   1.000
_cell.length_b   1.000
_cell.length_c   1.000
_cell.angle_alpha   90.00
_cell.angle_beta   90.00
_cell.angle_gamma   90.00
#
_symmetry.space_group_name_H-M   'P 1'
#
loop_
_entity.id
_entity.type
_entity.pdbx_description
1 polymer ?
#
loop_
_entity_poly.entity_id
_entity_poly.type
_entity_poly.pdbx_seq_one_letter_code
_entity_poly.pdbx_strand_id
1 'polypeptide(L)'
;MSSSPPSQGSTLVLTNASLFRLIMSFIDGVPGRVVSLVTDFQRSARGVPWSAVGALPRSVIQRGDLKTLRHLRKLSTTKTFQSRPELVFDGATRCAIQFGQLEILKYLADTGLLLNDGSAHSVTINSRTVGSMLMGWAVRYSEALQSTEKLEIVQWVAANYSRSALRDVKAEDLSRAGIPVLQILRQRELATSGLEDPKLADLVAKMGKMTTLRFFLERDGARCTADAMDGAATNG
;
A
#
# COMPACT_ATOMS: atom_id res chain seq x y z
N MET A 1 -12.86 -36.62 -43.37
CA MET A 1 -12.38 -35.58 -42.43
C MET A 1 -13.27 -34.36 -42.62
N SER A 2 -14.25 -34.16 -41.73
CA SER A 2 -15.17 -33.02 -41.80
C SER A 2 -14.51 -31.82 -41.10
N SER A 3 -14.09 -30.83 -41.89
CA SER A 3 -13.64 -29.54 -41.36
C SER A 3 -14.86 -28.71 -41.03
N SER A 4 -15.11 -28.49 -39.74
CA SER A 4 -16.11 -27.55 -39.25
C SER A 4 -15.90 -26.18 -39.92
N PRO A 5 -16.95 -25.50 -40.41
CA PRO A 5 -16.79 -24.17 -41.00
C PRO A 5 -16.15 -23.22 -39.97
N PRO A 6 -15.25 -22.32 -40.38
CA PRO A 6 -14.66 -21.35 -39.47
C PRO A 6 -15.80 -20.56 -38.83
N SER A 7 -15.87 -20.61 -37.51
CA SER A 7 -16.92 -19.95 -36.74
C SER A 7 -17.05 -18.49 -37.21
N GLN A 8 -18.28 -18.00 -37.43
CA GLN A 8 -18.49 -16.60 -37.85
C GLN A 8 -17.75 -15.60 -36.94
N GLY A 9 -17.56 -15.96 -35.65
CA GLY A 9 -16.75 -15.19 -34.70
C GLY A 9 -15.27 -15.05 -35.08
N SER A 10 -14.59 -16.11 -35.55
CA SER A 10 -13.18 -16.03 -35.95
C SER A 10 -12.96 -15.12 -37.17
N THR A 11 -13.91 -15.10 -38.12
CA THR A 11 -13.84 -14.21 -39.29
C THR A 11 -14.07 -12.75 -38.91
N LEU A 12 -14.96 -12.48 -37.95
CA LEU A 12 -15.21 -11.15 -37.39
C LEU A 12 -14.00 -10.59 -36.65
N VAL A 13 -13.27 -11.45 -35.94
CA VAL A 13 -12.05 -11.10 -35.22
C VAL A 13 -10.92 -10.71 -36.18
N LEU A 14 -10.72 -11.49 -37.24
CA LEU A 14 -9.64 -11.27 -38.21
C LEU A 14 -9.92 -10.09 -39.15
N THR A 15 -11.19 -9.76 -39.40
CA THR A 15 -11.58 -8.64 -40.28
C THR A 15 -11.70 -7.32 -39.55
N ASN A 16 -11.82 -7.33 -38.21
CA ASN A 16 -11.81 -6.11 -37.41
C ASN A 16 -10.38 -5.76 -36.96
N ALA A 17 -9.76 -4.79 -37.65
CA ALA A 17 -8.38 -4.38 -37.39
C ALA A 17 -8.10 -3.93 -35.94
N SER A 18 -9.09 -3.38 -35.24
CA SER A 18 -8.97 -2.97 -33.85
C SER A 18 -8.97 -4.18 -32.91
N LEU A 19 -9.83 -5.16 -33.19
CA LEU A 19 -9.97 -6.37 -32.40
C LEU A 19 -8.78 -7.32 -32.62
N PHE A 20 -8.31 -7.41 -33.86
CA PHE A 20 -7.08 -8.12 -34.21
C PHE A 20 -5.85 -7.52 -33.51
N ARG A 21 -5.69 -6.19 -33.55
CA ARG A 21 -4.61 -5.49 -32.82
C ARG A 21 -4.69 -5.70 -31.30
N LEU A 22 -5.90 -5.73 -30.75
CA LEU A 22 -6.10 -6.02 -29.33
C LEU A 22 -5.63 -7.44 -29.00
N ILE A 23 -5.99 -8.46 -29.79
CA ILE A 23 -5.58 -9.85 -29.54
C ILE A 23 -4.07 -10.02 -29.68
N MET A 24 -3.45 -9.38 -30.69
CA MET A 24 -1.99 -9.40 -30.86
C MET A 24 -1.24 -8.70 -29.71
N SER A 25 -1.92 -7.91 -28.87
CA SER A 25 -1.32 -7.33 -27.67
C SER A 25 -1.20 -8.33 -26.51
N PHE A 26 -1.75 -9.53 -26.64
CA PHE A 26 -1.61 -10.63 -25.68
C PHE A 26 -0.64 -11.69 -26.22
N ILE A 27 0.17 -12.25 -25.33
CA ILE A 27 1.10 -13.37 -25.59
C ILE A 27 0.60 -14.53 -24.74
N ASP A 28 0.21 -15.64 -25.37
CA ASP A 28 -0.37 -16.83 -24.70
C ASP A 28 -1.54 -16.52 -23.75
N GLY A 29 -2.39 -15.55 -24.13
CA GLY A 29 -3.52 -15.10 -23.31
C GLY A 29 -3.16 -14.16 -22.16
N VAL A 30 -1.89 -13.80 -22.01
CA VAL A 30 -1.38 -12.83 -21.03
C VAL A 30 -1.16 -11.47 -21.70
N PRO A 31 -1.66 -10.35 -21.16
CA PRO A 31 -1.39 -9.03 -21.73
C PRO A 31 0.11 -8.75 -21.84
N GLY A 32 0.58 -8.26 -22.99
CA GLY A 32 2.01 -8.02 -23.24
C GLY A 32 2.67 -7.07 -22.23
N ARG A 33 1.90 -6.15 -21.63
CA ARG A 33 2.37 -5.30 -20.52
C ARG A 33 2.77 -6.11 -19.29
N VAL A 34 2.04 -7.19 -18.98
CA VAL A 34 2.38 -8.10 -17.88
C VAL A 34 3.63 -8.90 -18.23
N VAL A 35 3.79 -9.33 -19.48
CA VAL A 35 5.02 -10.00 -19.94
C VAL A 35 6.24 -9.08 -19.80
N SER A 36 6.13 -7.84 -20.27
CA SER A 36 7.18 -6.82 -20.12
C SER A 36 7.52 -6.57 -18.65
N LEU A 37 6.50 -6.45 -17.78
CA LEU A 37 6.69 -6.29 -16.33
C LEU A 37 7.51 -7.46 -15.76
N VAL A 38 7.15 -8.70 -16.11
CA VAL A 38 7.87 -9.89 -15.63
C VAL A 38 9.32 -9.88 -16.13
N THR A 39 9.56 -9.57 -17.40
CA THR A 39 10.93 -9.50 -17.95
C THR A 39 11.75 -8.41 -17.27
N ASP A 40 11.18 -7.22 -17.04
CA ASP A 40 11.86 -6.12 -16.35
C ASP A 40 12.14 -6.48 -14.90
N PHE A 41 11.18 -7.09 -14.21
CA PHE A 41 11.35 -7.53 -12.83
C PHE A 41 12.47 -8.55 -12.71
N GLN A 42 12.52 -9.54 -13.61
CA GLN A 42 13.60 -10.53 -13.67
C GLN A 42 14.97 -9.90 -13.91
N ARG A 43 15.07 -8.86 -14.77
CA ARG A 43 16.32 -8.13 -14.99
C ARG A 43 16.74 -7.31 -13.77
N SER A 44 15.79 -6.76 -13.02
CA SER A 44 16.06 -5.86 -11.89
C SER A 44 16.19 -6.55 -10.53
N ALA A 45 15.73 -7.80 -10.38
CA ALA A 45 15.71 -8.52 -9.11
C ALA A 45 17.12 -8.99 -8.67
N ARG A 46 17.95 -8.06 -8.18
CA ARG A 46 19.12 -8.41 -7.36
C ARG A 46 18.66 -8.62 -5.91
N GLY A 47 18.31 -9.86 -5.56
CA GLY A 47 18.19 -10.30 -4.16
C GLY A 47 16.78 -10.59 -3.62
N VAL A 48 15.69 -10.33 -4.37
CA VAL A 48 14.34 -10.82 -4.02
C VAL A 48 13.99 -11.98 -4.94
N PRO A 49 13.69 -13.19 -4.42
CA PRO A 49 13.26 -14.31 -5.26
C PRO A 49 12.05 -13.93 -6.10
N TRP A 50 12.07 -14.25 -7.40
CA TRP A 50 10.98 -13.96 -8.32
C TRP A 50 9.66 -14.62 -7.89
N SER A 51 9.73 -15.72 -7.14
CA SER A 51 8.61 -16.47 -6.57
C SER A 51 8.07 -15.90 -5.25
N ALA A 52 8.56 -14.73 -4.81
CA ALA A 52 8.09 -14.11 -3.58
C ALA A 52 6.60 -13.76 -3.70
N VAL A 53 5.86 -14.06 -2.63
CA VAL A 53 4.41 -13.80 -2.55
C VAL A 53 4.13 -12.32 -2.83
N GLY A 54 3.23 -12.07 -3.78
CA GLY A 54 2.80 -10.74 -4.20
C GLY A 54 3.88 -9.84 -4.78
N ALA A 55 4.97 -10.40 -5.31
CA ALA A 55 6.02 -9.63 -5.96
C ALA A 55 5.51 -8.76 -7.11
N LEU A 56 4.64 -9.28 -7.98
CA LEU A 56 4.18 -8.55 -9.17
C LEU A 56 3.23 -7.39 -8.83
N PRO A 57 2.16 -7.58 -8.02
CA PRO A 57 1.34 -6.46 -7.57
C PRO A 57 2.16 -5.37 -6.89
N ARG A 58 3.05 -5.73 -5.95
CA ARG A 58 3.88 -4.74 -5.24
C ARG A 58 4.78 -3.94 -6.19
N SER A 59 5.39 -4.59 -7.18
CA SER A 59 6.22 -3.89 -8.19
C SER A 59 5.42 -2.91 -9.04
N VAL A 60 4.22 -3.30 -9.45
CA VAL A 60 3.31 -2.45 -10.23
C VAL A 60 2.82 -1.26 -9.41
N ILE A 61 2.50 -1.50 -8.13
CA ILE A 61 2.07 -0.46 -7.19
C ILE A 61 3.19 0.56 -6.99
N GLN A 62 4.43 0.12 -6.77
CA GLN A 62 5.56 1.02 -6.65
C GLN A 62 5.72 1.95 -7.86
N ARG A 63 5.36 1.48 -9.07
CA ARG A 63 5.39 2.27 -10.31
C ARG A 63 4.12 3.12 -10.55
N GLY A 64 3.09 2.98 -9.72
CA GLY A 64 1.79 3.65 -9.89
C GLY A 64 0.96 3.17 -11.08
N ASP A 65 1.24 1.99 -11.65
CA ASP A 65 0.57 1.51 -12.86
C ASP A 65 -0.74 0.75 -12.55
N LEU A 66 -1.79 1.51 -12.25
CA LEU A 66 -3.13 0.99 -11.99
C LEU A 66 -3.68 0.12 -13.13
N LYS A 67 -3.33 0.43 -14.39
CA LYS A 67 -3.82 -0.33 -15.54
C LYS A 67 -3.24 -1.74 -15.51
N THR A 68 -1.93 -1.88 -15.33
CA THR A 68 -1.30 -3.20 -15.22
C THR A 68 -1.76 -3.94 -13.97
N LEU A 69 -2.03 -3.24 -12.86
CA LEU A 69 -2.55 -3.86 -11.64
C LEU A 69 -3.93 -4.51 -11.86
N ARG A 70 -4.82 -3.86 -12.62
CA ARG A 70 -6.12 -4.42 -13.02
C ARG A 70 -5.96 -5.68 -13.87
N HIS A 71 -4.97 -5.72 -14.75
CA HIS A 71 -4.67 -6.92 -15.54
C HIS A 71 -4.15 -8.06 -14.65
N LEU A 72 -3.25 -7.77 -13.70
CA LEU A 72 -2.75 -8.77 -12.75
C LEU A 72 -3.89 -9.36 -11.93
N ARG A 73 -4.86 -8.55 -11.48
CA ARG A 73 -6.04 -9.06 -10.78
C ARG A 73 -6.87 -10.00 -11.65
N LYS A 74 -7.08 -9.64 -12.91
CA LYS A 74 -7.85 -10.49 -13.85
C LYS A 74 -7.14 -11.84 -14.08
N LEU A 75 -5.81 -11.82 -14.15
CA LEU A 75 -5.00 -13.03 -14.22
C LEU A 75 -5.07 -13.85 -12.93
N SER A 76 -4.99 -13.20 -11.76
CA SER A 76 -5.04 -13.90 -10.47
C SER A 76 -6.37 -14.61 -10.22
N THR A 77 -7.47 -14.18 -10.85
CA THR A 77 -8.77 -14.87 -10.77
C THR A 77 -8.95 -15.96 -11.84
N THR A 78 -7.99 -16.11 -12.76
CA THR A 78 -8.07 -17.12 -13.82
C THR A 78 -7.57 -18.46 -13.29
N LYS A 79 -8.32 -19.54 -13.50
CA LYS A 79 -8.02 -20.89 -12.97
C LYS A 79 -6.58 -21.34 -13.19
N THR A 80 -5.99 -21.02 -14.34
CA THR A 80 -4.61 -21.38 -14.71
C THR A 80 -3.55 -20.70 -13.84
N PHE A 81 -3.85 -19.51 -13.33
CA PHE A 81 -2.87 -18.64 -12.66
C PHE A 81 -3.20 -18.35 -11.20
N GLN A 82 -4.38 -18.74 -10.72
CA GLN A 82 -4.85 -18.45 -9.36
C GLN A 82 -3.94 -18.98 -8.24
N SER A 83 -3.18 -20.06 -8.50
CA SER A 83 -2.26 -20.67 -7.52
C SER A 83 -0.86 -20.06 -7.54
N ARG A 84 -0.61 -19.04 -8.36
CA ARG A 84 0.71 -18.41 -8.51
C ARG A 84 0.97 -17.45 -7.35
N PRO A 85 1.97 -17.70 -6.48
CA PRO A 85 2.25 -16.84 -5.33
C PRO A 85 2.60 -15.41 -5.74
N GLU A 86 3.19 -15.21 -6.91
CA GLU A 86 3.62 -13.91 -7.43
C GLU A 86 2.45 -12.98 -7.76
N LEU A 87 1.26 -13.54 -8.00
CA LEU A 87 0.03 -12.82 -8.34
C LEU A 87 -0.87 -12.53 -7.14
N VAL A 88 -0.53 -13.03 -5.95
CA VAL A 88 -1.28 -12.77 -4.71
C VAL A 88 -1.15 -11.29 -4.34
N PHE A 89 -2.23 -10.66 -3.87
CA PHE A 89 -2.23 -9.24 -3.50
C PHE A 89 -1.73 -8.97 -2.06
N ASP A 90 -0.94 -9.90 -1.52
CA ASP A 90 -0.36 -9.82 -0.18
C ASP A 90 0.53 -8.58 -0.06
N GLY A 91 0.33 -7.80 1.01
CA GLY A 91 1.05 -6.56 1.24
C GLY A 91 0.78 -5.43 0.23
N ALA A 92 -0.16 -5.60 -0.71
CA ALA A 92 -0.49 -4.59 -1.73
C ALA A 92 -0.97 -3.28 -1.08
N THR A 93 -1.80 -3.38 -0.04
CA THR A 93 -2.35 -2.22 0.68
C THR A 93 -1.26 -1.40 1.34
N ARG A 94 -0.35 -2.06 2.09
CA ARG A 94 0.80 -1.41 2.73
C ARG A 94 1.71 -0.77 1.69
N CYS A 95 1.96 -1.46 0.58
CA CYS A 95 2.78 -0.96 -0.52
C CYS A 95 2.18 0.32 -1.14
N ALA A 96 0.86 0.34 -1.39
CA ALA A 96 0.19 1.51 -1.96
C ALA A 96 0.34 2.74 -1.04
N ILE A 97 0.18 2.55 0.28
CA ILE A 97 0.36 3.63 1.25
C ILE A 97 1.83 4.09 1.32
N GLN A 98 2.77 3.15 1.40
CA GLN A 98 4.19 3.45 1.47
C GLN A 98 4.67 4.29 0.28
N PHE A 99 4.16 4.00 -0.92
CA PHE A 99 4.52 4.67 -2.17
C PHE A 99 3.58 5.81 -2.58
N GLY A 100 2.64 6.24 -1.71
CA GLY A 100 1.78 7.39 -1.98
C GLY A 100 0.72 7.17 -3.08
N GLN A 101 0.35 5.92 -3.38
CA GLN A 101 -0.51 5.58 -4.50
C GLN A 101 -1.99 5.60 -4.12
N LEU A 102 -2.56 6.79 -3.92
CA LEU A 102 -3.95 6.95 -3.46
C LEU A 102 -4.99 6.30 -4.39
N GLU A 103 -4.86 6.48 -5.70
CA GLU A 103 -5.81 5.91 -6.66
C GLU A 103 -5.80 4.38 -6.69
N ILE A 104 -4.62 3.80 -6.49
CA ILE A 104 -4.48 2.34 -6.32
C ILE A 104 -5.10 1.90 -4.98
N LEU A 105 -4.88 2.66 -3.89
CA LEU A 105 -5.46 2.35 -2.59
C LEU A 105 -7.00 2.36 -2.64
N LYS A 106 -7.61 3.38 -3.28
CA LYS A 106 -9.05 3.44 -3.54
C LYS A 106 -9.53 2.24 -4.34
N TYR A 107 -8.81 1.89 -5.41
CA TYR A 107 -9.12 0.68 -6.18
C TYR A 107 -9.10 -0.60 -5.32
N LEU A 108 -8.12 -0.76 -4.42
CA LEU A 108 -8.07 -1.91 -3.51
C LEU A 108 -9.28 -1.91 -2.54
N ALA A 109 -9.71 -0.73 -2.07
CA ALA A 109 -10.90 -0.55 -1.24
C ALA A 109 -12.18 -0.97 -1.96
N ASP A 110 -12.43 -0.40 -3.14
CA ASP A 110 -13.63 -0.64 -3.96
C ASP A 110 -13.78 -2.11 -4.34
N THR A 111 -12.68 -2.85 -4.31
CA THR A 111 -12.60 -4.23 -4.77
C THR A 111 -12.52 -5.26 -3.66
N GLY A 112 -12.57 -4.82 -2.40
CA GLY A 112 -12.50 -5.69 -1.23
C GLY A 112 -11.12 -6.34 -1.03
N LEU A 113 -10.06 -5.75 -1.59
CA LEU A 113 -8.68 -6.25 -1.50
C LEU A 113 -7.85 -5.57 -0.40
N LEU A 114 -8.47 -4.69 0.40
CA LEU A 114 -7.79 -4.06 1.53
C LEU A 114 -7.37 -5.13 2.56
N LEU A 115 -6.10 -5.06 2.96
CA LEU A 115 -5.51 -5.96 3.97
C LEU A 115 -5.68 -7.44 3.61
N ASN A 116 -5.73 -7.77 2.31
CA ASN A 116 -5.72 -9.15 1.84
C ASN A 116 -4.32 -9.76 2.05
N ASP A 117 -3.98 -10.03 3.31
CA ASP A 117 -2.79 -10.77 3.69
C ASP A 117 -3.14 -12.26 3.56
N GLY A 118 -2.33 -13.02 2.82
CA GLY A 118 -2.58 -14.43 2.46
C GLY A 118 -2.59 -15.41 3.64
N SER A 119 -2.68 -14.93 4.87
CA SER A 119 -2.80 -15.74 6.08
C SER A 119 -4.19 -16.35 6.18
N ALA A 120 -4.24 -17.68 6.22
CA ALA A 120 -5.43 -18.50 6.41
C ALA A 120 -6.13 -18.33 7.78
N HIS A 121 -5.88 -17.23 8.49
CA HIS A 121 -6.72 -16.76 9.59
C HIS A 121 -7.54 -15.59 9.07
N SER A 122 -8.65 -15.91 8.39
CA SER A 122 -9.76 -15.00 8.18
C SER A 122 -10.36 -14.64 9.54
N VAL A 123 -9.63 -13.87 10.33
CA VAL A 123 -10.24 -13.03 11.35
C VAL A 123 -11.05 -12.05 10.55
N THR A 124 -12.36 -12.01 10.77
CA THR A 124 -13.26 -11.05 10.16
C THR A 124 -12.76 -9.67 10.53
N ILE A 125 -11.93 -9.05 9.67
CA ILE A 125 -11.30 -7.77 9.97
C ILE A 125 -12.42 -6.76 9.94
N ASN A 126 -12.94 -6.42 11.12
CA ASN A 126 -14.01 -5.44 11.22
C ASN A 126 -13.49 -4.05 10.78
N SER A 127 -14.41 -3.17 10.38
CA SER A 127 -14.09 -1.82 9.91
C SER A 127 -13.16 -1.04 10.86
N ARG A 128 -13.24 -1.33 12.18
CA ARG A 128 -12.38 -0.73 13.20
C ARG A 128 -10.91 -1.14 13.03
N THR A 129 -10.63 -2.43 12.91
CA THR A 129 -9.26 -2.95 12.73
C THR A 129 -8.67 -2.49 11.40
N VAL A 130 -9.47 -2.45 10.33
CA VAL A 130 -9.03 -1.94 9.03
C VAL A 130 -8.61 -0.47 9.14
N GLY A 131 -9.47 0.37 9.71
CA GLY A 131 -9.20 1.81 9.86
C GLY A 131 -7.94 2.10 10.68
N SER A 132 -7.74 1.37 11.78
CA SER A 132 -6.55 1.48 12.63
C SER A 132 -5.26 1.17 11.86
N MET A 133 -5.22 0.02 11.17
CA MET A 133 -4.03 -0.40 10.42
C MET A 133 -3.71 0.57 9.28
N LEU A 134 -4.73 0.99 8.52
CA LEU A 134 -4.55 1.96 7.43
C LEU A 134 -4.02 3.29 7.94
N MET A 135 -4.56 3.79 9.04
CA MET A 135 -4.10 5.05 9.63
C MET A 135 -2.69 4.93 10.18
N GLY A 136 -2.38 3.86 10.91
CA GLY A 136 -1.02 3.60 11.41
C GLY A 136 0.01 3.59 10.29
N TRP A 137 -0.29 2.92 9.17
CA TRP A 137 0.58 2.94 7.98
C TRP A 137 0.66 4.30 7.31
N ALA A 138 -0.47 5.00 7.13
CA ALA A 138 -0.49 6.32 6.49
C ALA A 138 0.34 7.35 7.28
N VAL A 139 0.20 7.33 8.60
CA VAL A 139 0.96 8.15 9.54
C VAL A 139 2.45 7.80 9.50
N ARG A 140 2.78 6.51 9.68
CA ARG A 140 4.16 6.00 9.68
C ARG A 140 4.92 6.36 8.41
N TYR A 141 4.28 6.23 7.25
CA TYR A 141 4.93 6.42 5.95
C TYR A 141 4.83 7.84 5.40
N SER A 142 4.16 8.76 6.11
CA SER A 142 3.86 10.11 5.64
C SER A 142 5.08 10.90 5.14
N GLU A 143 6.25 10.76 5.77
CA GLU A 143 7.46 11.48 5.36
C GLU A 143 8.38 10.71 4.42
N ALA A 144 8.18 9.41 4.22
CA ALA A 144 9.17 8.56 3.56
C ALA A 144 9.44 8.90 2.07
N LEU A 145 8.63 9.78 1.45
CA LEU A 145 8.82 10.23 0.05
C LEU A 145 8.73 11.75 -0.14
N GLN A 146 8.64 12.56 0.94
CA GLN A 146 8.46 14.03 0.88
C GLN A 146 7.42 14.51 -0.16
N SER A 147 6.25 13.87 -0.21
CA SER A 147 5.22 14.18 -1.22
C SER A 147 3.86 14.49 -0.59
N THR A 148 3.09 15.37 -1.24
CA THR A 148 1.72 15.74 -0.87
C THR A 148 0.74 14.57 -0.99
N GLU A 149 1.01 13.60 -1.88
CA GLU A 149 0.10 12.46 -2.11
C GLU A 149 -0.13 11.62 -0.84
N LYS A 150 0.86 11.59 0.06
CA LYS A 150 0.74 10.85 1.32
C LYS A 150 -0.15 11.55 2.34
N LEU A 151 -0.20 12.87 2.30
CA LEU A 151 -1.14 13.65 3.10
C LEU A 151 -2.58 13.37 2.65
N GLU A 152 -2.80 13.26 1.34
CA GLU A 152 -4.10 12.91 0.79
C GLU A 152 -4.55 11.52 1.24
N ILE A 153 -3.63 10.54 1.38
CA ILE A 153 -3.96 9.22 1.95
C ILE A 153 -4.41 9.35 3.40
N VAL A 154 -3.71 10.12 4.24
CA VAL A 154 -4.13 10.34 5.64
C VAL A 154 -5.53 10.97 5.69
N GLN A 155 -5.79 11.97 4.85
CA GLN A 155 -7.11 12.61 4.76
C GLN A 155 -8.19 11.65 4.28
N TRP A 156 -7.87 10.81 3.28
CA TRP A 156 -8.79 9.81 2.75
C TRP A 156 -9.14 8.77 3.82
N VAL A 157 -8.16 8.24 4.56
CA VAL A 157 -8.44 7.29 5.66
C VAL A 157 -9.28 7.97 6.74
N ALA A 158 -8.94 9.20 7.13
CA ALA A 158 -9.71 9.95 8.14
C ALA A 158 -11.17 10.22 7.72
N ALA A 159 -11.45 10.34 6.42
CA ALA A 159 -12.80 10.56 5.89
C ALA A 159 -13.63 9.28 5.78
N ASN A 160 -12.98 8.12 5.58
CA ASN A 160 -13.67 6.84 5.33
C ASN A 160 -13.88 5.99 6.59
N TYR A 161 -13.22 6.32 7.70
CA TYR A 161 -13.28 5.52 8.93
C TYR A 161 -13.66 6.36 10.15
N SER A 162 -14.40 5.77 11.08
CA SER A 162 -14.80 6.45 12.32
C SER A 162 -13.59 6.82 13.18
N ARG A 163 -13.68 7.91 13.95
CA ARG A 163 -12.61 8.33 14.89
C ARG A 163 -12.19 7.21 15.85
N SER A 164 -13.13 6.38 16.30
CA SER A 164 -12.84 5.24 17.19
C SER A 164 -11.91 4.20 16.57
N ALA A 165 -11.98 4.01 15.25
CA ALA A 165 -11.08 3.13 14.50
C ALA A 165 -9.66 3.68 14.41
N LEU A 166 -9.50 4.99 14.60
CA LEU A 166 -8.25 5.70 14.41
C LEU A 166 -7.52 5.95 15.74
N ARG A 167 -8.11 5.55 16.87
CA ARG A 167 -7.48 5.73 18.20
C ARG A 167 -6.27 4.83 18.36
N ASP A 168 -6.30 3.60 17.84
CA ASP A 168 -5.26 2.58 18.08
C ASP A 168 -3.94 2.80 17.31
N VAL A 169 -3.73 4.00 16.74
CA VAL A 169 -2.47 4.39 16.12
C VAL A 169 -1.40 4.50 17.20
N LYS A 170 -0.27 3.80 17.01
CA LYS A 170 0.75 3.64 18.04
C LYS A 170 1.76 4.79 18.05
N ALA A 171 2.42 5.00 19.19
CA ALA A 171 3.49 5.99 19.34
C ALA A 171 4.62 5.77 18.32
N GLU A 172 4.93 4.52 17.96
CA GLU A 172 5.95 4.21 16.96
C GLU A 172 5.56 4.63 15.53
N ASP A 173 4.26 4.68 15.22
CA ASP A 173 3.78 5.20 13.94
C ASP A 173 3.91 6.72 13.91
N LEU A 174 3.46 7.36 14.99
CA LEU A 174 3.48 8.82 15.16
C LEU A 174 4.89 9.38 15.21
N SER A 175 5.86 8.67 15.81
CA SER A 175 7.23 9.15 15.90
C SER A 175 7.86 9.36 14.52
N ARG A 176 7.41 8.60 13.52
CA ARG A 176 7.84 8.68 12.11
C ARG A 176 7.03 9.67 11.28
N ALA A 177 5.94 10.20 11.81
CA ALA A 177 5.07 11.10 11.08
C ALA A 177 5.68 12.49 10.94
N GLY A 178 5.27 13.19 9.88
CA GLY A 178 5.62 14.59 9.68
C GLY A 178 4.69 15.56 10.38
N ILE A 179 5.19 16.77 10.64
CA ILE A 179 4.45 17.83 11.32
C ILE A 179 3.07 18.10 10.69
N PRO A 180 2.91 18.17 9.34
CA PRO A 180 1.59 18.39 8.75
C PRO A 180 0.57 17.30 9.09
N VAL A 181 1.00 16.04 9.13
CA VAL A 181 0.14 14.91 9.53
C VAL A 181 -0.20 15.00 11.02
N LEU A 182 0.78 15.28 11.87
CA LEU A 182 0.57 15.43 13.30
C LEU A 182 -0.39 16.59 13.63
N GLN A 183 -0.31 17.69 12.89
CA GLN A 183 -1.26 18.81 13.00
C GLN A 183 -2.68 18.39 12.62
N ILE A 184 -2.87 17.64 11.52
CA ILE A 184 -4.19 17.11 11.13
C ILE A 184 -4.75 16.19 12.21
N LEU A 185 -3.93 15.26 12.72
CA LEU A 185 -4.35 14.34 13.77
C LEU A 185 -4.78 15.10 15.03
N ARG A 186 -4.01 16.12 15.42
CA ARG A 186 -4.32 16.98 16.58
C ARG A 186 -5.62 17.77 16.37
N GLN A 187 -5.73 18.50 15.26
CA GLN A 187 -6.90 19.36 14.97
C GLN A 187 -8.20 18.58 14.87
N ARG A 188 -8.14 17.32 14.42
CA ARG A 188 -9.31 16.45 14.25
C ARG A 188 -9.54 15.48 15.41
N GLU A 189 -8.74 15.58 16.47
CA GLU A 189 -8.79 14.71 17.66
C GLU A 189 -8.71 13.22 17.28
N LEU A 190 -7.77 12.88 16.40
CA LEU A 190 -7.48 11.53 15.93
C LEU A 190 -6.22 10.97 16.61
N ALA A 191 -6.07 9.64 16.64
CA ALA A 191 -4.88 8.97 17.19
C ALA A 191 -4.53 9.40 18.63
N THR A 192 -5.54 9.69 19.45
CA THR A 192 -5.36 10.34 20.76
C THR A 192 -4.50 9.51 21.71
N SER A 193 -4.69 8.19 21.79
CA SER A 193 -3.92 7.35 22.71
C SER A 193 -2.44 7.29 22.34
N GLY A 194 -2.10 7.24 21.05
CA GLY A 194 -0.70 7.31 20.61
C GLY A 194 -0.07 8.68 20.88
N LEU A 195 -0.83 9.77 20.77
CA LEU A 195 -0.37 11.14 21.07
C LEU A 195 -0.18 11.39 22.58
N GLU A 196 -0.84 10.62 23.43
CA GLU A 196 -0.73 10.68 24.89
C GLU A 196 0.30 9.70 25.45
N ASP A 197 0.87 8.83 24.60
CA ASP A 197 1.85 7.85 25.02
C ASP A 197 3.15 8.55 25.49
N PRO A 198 3.59 8.31 26.74
CA PRO A 198 4.80 8.93 27.28
C PRO A 198 6.06 8.59 26.47
N LYS A 199 6.09 7.46 25.76
CA LYS A 199 7.25 7.03 24.95
C LYS A 199 7.39 7.81 23.65
N LEU A 200 6.36 8.56 23.22
CA LEU A 200 6.38 9.25 21.94
C LEU A 200 7.54 10.26 21.85
N ALA A 201 7.78 11.04 22.91
CA ALA A 201 8.89 12.00 22.95
C ALA A 201 10.24 11.30 22.83
N ASP A 202 10.44 10.20 23.55
CA ASP A 202 11.68 9.41 23.52
C ASP A 202 11.93 8.81 22.13
N LEU A 203 10.88 8.27 21.50
CA LEU A 203 10.96 7.71 20.15
C LEU A 203 11.33 8.78 19.11
N VAL A 204 10.76 9.98 19.22
CA VAL A 204 11.07 11.09 18.30
C VAL A 204 12.49 11.59 18.52
N ALA A 205 12.91 11.73 19.79
CA ALA A 205 14.26 12.13 20.17
C ALA A 205 15.31 11.14 19.66
N LYS A 206 15.08 9.84 19.84
CA LYS A 206 15.94 8.75 19.33
C LYS A 206 16.16 8.83 17.81
N MET A 207 15.21 9.36 17.05
CA MET A 207 15.34 9.52 15.60
C MET A 207 15.95 10.87 15.17
N GLY A 208 16.36 11.72 16.11
CA GLY A 208 16.96 13.03 15.81
C GLY A 208 16.00 14.06 15.21
N LYS A 209 14.68 13.84 15.28
CA LYS A 209 13.68 14.72 14.66
C LYS A 209 13.36 15.93 15.54
N MET A 210 14.31 16.83 15.72
CA MET A 210 14.23 17.98 16.65
C MET A 210 13.01 18.89 16.44
N THR A 211 12.61 19.15 15.19
CA THR A 211 11.43 19.96 14.87
C THR A 211 10.13 19.29 15.32
N THR A 212 10.03 17.97 15.12
CA THR A 212 8.89 17.16 15.56
C THR A 212 8.90 17.00 17.08
N LEU A 213 10.08 16.87 17.69
CA LEU A 213 10.22 16.81 19.15
C LEU A 213 9.74 18.10 19.80
N ARG A 214 10.17 19.27 19.28
CA ARG A 214 9.69 20.58 19.75
C ARG A 214 8.17 20.70 19.65
N PHE A 215 7.59 20.28 18.52
CA PHE A 215 6.13 20.26 18.32
C PHE A 215 5.37 19.42 19.38
N PHE A 216 6.01 18.39 19.95
CA PHE A 216 5.45 17.60 21.05
C PHE A 216 5.74 18.19 22.43
N LEU A 217 6.94 18.73 22.67
CA LEU A 217 7.35 19.32 23.95
C LEU A 217 6.68 20.67 24.24
N GLU A 218 6.27 21.40 23.20
CA GLU A 218 5.41 22.60 23.36
C GLU A 218 4.02 22.26 23.94
N ARG A 219 3.69 20.98 24.09
CA ARG A 219 2.54 20.50 24.87
C ARG A 219 2.95 20.35 26.34
N ASP A 220 2.28 21.06 27.24
CA ASP A 220 2.47 20.89 28.68
C ASP A 220 2.34 19.40 29.07
N GLY A 221 3.46 18.76 29.42
CA GLY A 221 3.51 17.41 29.99
C GLY A 221 4.33 16.35 29.23
N ALA A 222 4.71 16.56 27.96
CA ALA A 222 5.61 15.63 27.29
C ALA A 222 7.05 15.85 27.80
N ARG A 223 7.69 14.81 28.33
CA ARG A 223 9.08 14.87 28.81
C ARG A 223 9.87 13.72 28.22
N CYS A 224 11.08 14.02 27.74
CA CYS A 224 12.04 13.00 27.39
C CYS A 224 12.55 12.32 28.67
N THR A 225 12.77 11.01 28.60
CA THR A 225 13.40 10.22 29.68
C THR A 225 14.90 10.02 29.42
N ALA A 226 15.58 9.31 30.32
CA ALA A 226 16.97 8.90 30.09
C ALA A 226 17.12 8.03 28.83
N ASP A 227 16.13 7.18 28.53
CA ASP A 227 16.12 6.32 27.34
C ASP A 227 16.17 7.14 26.04
N ALA A 228 15.59 8.34 26.04
CA ALA A 228 15.68 9.27 24.92
C ALA A 228 17.13 9.72 24.67
N MET A 229 17.86 10.02 25.74
CA MET A 229 19.24 10.50 25.67
C MET A 229 20.17 9.37 25.22
N ASP A 230 20.02 8.17 25.77
CA ASP A 230 20.78 6.98 25.36
C ASP A 230 20.50 6.63 23.89
N GLY A 231 19.23 6.70 23.50
CA GLY A 231 18.79 6.45 22.13
C GLY A 231 19.34 7.48 21.13
N ALA A 232 19.34 8.76 21.49
CA ALA A 232 19.93 9.82 20.67
C ALA A 232 21.45 9.64 20.57
N ALA A 233 22.14 9.45 21.69
CA ALA A 233 23.59 9.24 21.72
C ALA A 233 24.05 8.02 20.88
N THR A 234 23.25 6.95 20.87
CA THR A 234 23.51 5.77 20.03
C THR A 234 23.40 6.08 18.53
N ASN A 235 22.54 7.02 18.14
CA ASN A 235 22.20 7.31 16.74
C ASN A 235 22.92 8.54 16.16
N GLY A 236 23.67 9.29 16.98
CA GLY A 236 24.46 10.47 16.59
C GLY A 236 23.63 11.75 16.54
#